data_AF-A0A1G8V3B9-F1
#
_entry.id   AF-A0A1G8V3B9-F1
#
_cell.length_a   1.000
_cell.length_b   1.000
_cell.length_c   1.000
_cell.angle_alpha   90.00
_cell.angle_beta   90.00
_cell.angle_gamma   90.00
#
_symmetry.space_group_name_H-M   'P 1'
#
loop_
_entity.id
_entity.type
_entity.pdbx_description
1 polymer ?
#
loop_
_entity_poly.entity_id
_entity_poly.type
_entity_poly.pdbx_seq_one_letter_code
_entity_poly.pdbx_strand_id
1 'polypeptide(L)'
;MLARARAGLAPGGVLIVEDIDYAGQFCDPPCPAVERYRELFVATLKARGGDPFIGRRLVRLLESAGFASVDTCLVQPFGRSRDIKQTTSLTMAAIAEAIMTSGIASAEEVDHVTRESKAFADRSDTTISLPRIFQAWGRMT
;
A
#
# COMPACT_ATOMS: atom_id res chain seq x y z
N MET A 1 -12.78 0.73 14.22
CA MET A 1 -11.43 1.07 14.71
C MET A 1 -11.29 2.55 15.04
N LEU A 2 -11.55 3.48 14.11
CA LEU A 2 -11.37 4.93 14.36
C LEU A 2 -12.24 5.50 15.50
N ALA A 3 -13.50 5.09 15.63
CA ALA A 3 -14.33 5.51 16.77
C ALA A 3 -13.75 5.06 18.13
N ARG A 4 -13.14 3.85 18.17
CA ARG A 4 -12.45 3.35 19.36
C ARG A 4 -11.16 4.12 19.63
N ALA A 5 -10.42 4.50 18.59
CA ALA A 5 -9.25 5.36 18.73
C ALA A 5 -9.64 6.75 19.27
N ARG A 6 -10.74 7.34 18.75
CA ARG A 6 -11.29 8.62 19.24
C ARG A 6 -11.63 8.58 20.73
N ALA A 7 -12.24 7.51 21.21
CA ALA A 7 -12.62 7.36 22.63
C ALA A 7 -11.41 7.36 23.59
N GLY A 8 -10.20 7.12 23.10
CA GLY A 8 -8.96 7.18 23.88
C GLY A 8 -8.26 8.53 23.85
N LEU A 9 -8.75 9.53 23.12
CA LEU A 9 -8.13 10.84 23.04
C LEU A 9 -8.59 11.75 24.19
N ALA A 10 -7.68 12.62 24.64
CA ALA A 10 -8.06 13.76 25.47
C ALA A 10 -8.88 14.77 24.64
N PRO A 11 -9.74 15.59 25.29
CA PRO A 11 -10.44 16.68 24.61
C PRO A 11 -9.48 17.57 23.80
N GLY A 12 -9.83 17.88 22.56
CA GLY A 12 -8.97 18.65 21.64
C GLY A 12 -7.86 17.84 20.96
N GLY A 13 -7.72 16.54 21.27
CA GLY A 13 -6.72 15.65 20.70
C GLY A 13 -6.87 15.47 19.19
N VAL A 14 -5.74 15.17 18.52
CA VAL A 14 -5.69 14.91 17.07
C VAL A 14 -5.43 13.43 16.83
N LEU A 15 -6.19 12.82 15.93
CA LEU A 15 -5.84 11.52 15.35
C LEU A 15 -5.26 11.74 13.96
N ILE A 16 -4.10 11.17 13.69
CA ILE A 16 -3.48 11.11 12.36
C ILE A 16 -3.49 9.64 11.95
N VAL A 17 -3.97 9.35 10.74
CA VAL A 17 -3.95 8.02 10.13
C VAL A 17 -3.31 8.08 8.76
N GLU A 18 -2.54 7.05 8.45
CA GLU A 18 -1.92 6.86 7.15
C GLU A 18 -2.26 5.46 6.64
N ASP A 19 -2.66 5.37 5.39
CA ASP A 19 -2.88 4.09 4.72
C ASP A 19 -2.75 4.25 3.20
N ILE A 20 -2.70 3.13 2.49
CA ILE A 20 -2.35 3.08 1.09
C ILE A 20 -3.56 2.93 0.17
N ASP A 21 -3.34 3.28 -1.10
CA ASP A 21 -4.16 2.87 -2.22
C ASP A 21 -3.29 2.28 -3.32
N TYR A 22 -3.42 0.97 -3.50
CA TYR A 22 -2.59 0.21 -4.42
C TYR A 22 -2.95 0.38 -5.89
N ALA A 23 -4.08 1.00 -6.23
CA ALA A 23 -4.48 1.20 -7.62
C ALA A 23 -3.62 2.23 -8.35
N GLY A 24 -2.84 3.04 -7.61
CA GLY A 24 -1.97 4.07 -8.21
C GLY A 24 -0.53 3.61 -8.47
N GLN A 25 -0.13 2.40 -8.06
CA GLN A 25 1.22 1.90 -8.27
C GLN A 25 1.51 1.73 -9.77
N PHE A 26 2.71 2.12 -10.22
CA PHE A 26 3.14 2.08 -11.62
C PHE A 26 4.66 1.84 -11.75
N CYS A 27 5.10 1.53 -12.97
CA CYS A 27 6.50 1.51 -13.37
C CYS A 27 6.67 2.03 -14.80
N ASP A 28 7.89 2.43 -15.15
CA ASP A 28 8.26 2.80 -16.53
C ASP A 28 9.68 2.31 -16.86
N PRO A 29 9.90 1.69 -18.04
CA PRO A 29 8.88 1.23 -18.99
C PRO A 29 7.96 0.15 -18.39
N PRO A 30 6.78 -0.13 -19.00
CA PRO A 30 5.86 -1.14 -18.48
C PRO A 30 6.53 -2.51 -18.30
N CYS A 31 6.32 -3.12 -17.14
CA CYS A 31 6.87 -4.43 -16.79
C CYS A 31 5.77 -5.38 -16.34
N PRO A 32 5.52 -6.50 -17.07
CA PRO A 32 4.50 -7.47 -16.69
C PRO A 32 4.69 -8.07 -15.29
N ALA A 33 5.94 -8.26 -14.85
CA ALA A 33 6.21 -8.78 -13.51
C ALA A 33 5.83 -7.80 -12.40
N VAL A 34 6.07 -6.50 -12.59
CA VAL A 34 5.66 -5.47 -11.61
C VAL A 34 4.13 -5.38 -11.55
N GLU A 35 3.45 -5.46 -12.69
CA GLU A 35 1.99 -5.51 -12.73
C GLU A 35 1.45 -6.77 -12.04
N ARG A 36 2.03 -7.94 -12.33
CA ARG A 36 1.61 -9.19 -11.70
C ARG A 36 1.83 -9.17 -10.19
N TYR A 37 2.95 -8.60 -9.72
CA TYR A 37 3.17 -8.37 -8.30
C TYR A 37 2.05 -7.51 -7.67
N ARG A 38 1.61 -6.45 -8.35
CA ARG A 38 0.50 -5.59 -7.89
C ARG A 38 -0.78 -6.40 -7.69
N GLU A 39 -1.10 -7.27 -8.63
CA GLU A 39 -2.27 -8.16 -8.56
C GLU A 39 -2.17 -9.14 -7.38
N LEU A 40 -1.01 -9.79 -7.21
CA LEU A 40 -0.76 -10.72 -6.11
C LEU A 40 -0.87 -10.03 -4.75
N PHE A 41 -0.31 -8.83 -4.61
CA PHE A 41 -0.43 -8.02 -3.39
C PHE A 41 -1.91 -7.73 -3.07
N VAL A 42 -2.66 -7.22 -4.06
CA VAL A 42 -4.08 -6.88 -3.89
C VAL A 42 -4.92 -8.10 -3.52
N ALA A 43 -4.71 -9.23 -4.20
CA ALA A 43 -5.41 -10.48 -3.91
C ALA A 43 -5.10 -10.98 -2.49
N THR A 44 -3.82 -10.95 -2.10
CA THR A 44 -3.38 -11.40 -0.78
C THR A 44 -3.97 -10.57 0.34
N LEU A 45 -3.97 -9.24 0.19
CA LEU A 45 -4.54 -8.37 1.22
C LEU A 45 -6.05 -8.58 1.35
N LYS A 46 -6.77 -8.74 0.24
CA LYS A 46 -8.21 -9.07 0.24
C LYS A 46 -8.51 -10.41 0.90
N ALA A 47 -7.71 -11.44 0.60
CA ALA A 47 -7.87 -12.77 1.22
C ALA A 47 -7.68 -12.74 2.75
N ARG A 48 -6.88 -11.79 3.25
CA ARG A 48 -6.69 -11.53 4.68
C ARG A 48 -7.72 -10.58 5.29
N GLY A 49 -8.75 -10.19 4.54
CA GLY A 49 -9.82 -9.28 5.00
C GLY A 49 -9.46 -7.80 4.98
N GLY A 50 -8.33 -7.41 4.39
CA GLY A 50 -7.93 -6.02 4.22
C GLY A 50 -8.50 -5.37 2.95
N ASP A 51 -8.56 -4.03 2.95
CA ASP A 51 -8.94 -3.23 1.79
C ASP A 51 -7.67 -2.53 1.21
N PRO A 52 -7.10 -3.01 0.08
CA PRO A 52 -5.91 -2.41 -0.54
C PRO A 52 -6.13 -1.00 -1.11
N PHE A 53 -7.35 -0.49 -1.04
CA PHE A 53 -7.75 0.81 -1.56
C PHE A 53 -8.35 1.70 -0.45
N ILE A 54 -8.10 1.35 0.82
CA ILE A 54 -8.69 2.06 1.96
C ILE A 54 -8.24 3.52 2.05
N GLY A 55 -7.03 3.85 1.59
CA GLY A 55 -6.45 5.20 1.68
C GLY A 55 -7.37 6.31 1.19
N ARG A 56 -8.02 6.12 0.02
CA ARG A 56 -8.96 7.12 -0.55
C ARG A 56 -10.21 7.38 0.29
N ARG A 57 -10.42 6.59 1.35
CA ARG A 57 -11.59 6.64 2.23
C ARG A 57 -11.28 7.24 3.59
N LEU A 58 -10.02 7.56 3.90
CA LEU A 58 -9.62 7.95 5.26
C LEU A 58 -10.34 9.23 5.74
N VAL A 59 -10.50 10.24 4.86
CA VAL A 59 -11.26 11.47 5.18
C VAL A 59 -12.69 11.13 5.63
N ARG A 60 -13.47 10.44 4.79
CA ARG A 60 -14.85 10.06 5.16
C ARG A 60 -14.93 9.16 6.38
N LEU A 61 -13.92 8.32 6.62
CA LEU A 61 -13.88 7.42 7.78
C LEU A 61 -13.61 8.20 9.08
N LEU A 62 -12.78 9.25 9.05
CA LEU A 62 -12.59 10.17 10.17
C LEU A 62 -13.86 10.98 10.45
N GLU A 63 -14.49 11.54 9.42
CA GLU A 63 -15.76 12.26 9.55
C GLU A 63 -16.85 11.37 10.15
N SER A 64 -17.00 10.15 9.63
CA SER A 64 -17.96 9.16 10.15
C SER A 64 -17.68 8.74 11.59
N ALA A 65 -16.44 8.90 12.06
CA ALA A 65 -16.04 8.62 13.44
C ALA A 65 -16.22 9.83 14.38
N GLY A 66 -16.73 10.96 13.89
CA GLY A 66 -17.01 12.16 14.69
C GLY A 66 -15.80 13.05 14.94
N PHE A 67 -14.81 13.04 14.04
CA PHE A 67 -13.73 14.02 14.04
C PHE A 67 -14.16 15.28 13.28
N ALA A 68 -13.72 16.44 13.76
CA ALA A 68 -13.89 17.73 13.09
C ALA A 68 -12.57 18.21 12.47
N SER A 69 -12.64 19.25 11.64
CA SER A 69 -11.47 19.86 10.98
C SER A 69 -10.60 18.80 10.27
N VAL A 70 -11.26 17.88 9.54
CA VAL A 70 -10.57 16.80 8.84
C VAL A 70 -9.87 17.35 7.61
N ASP A 71 -8.60 17.03 7.46
CA ASP A 71 -7.77 17.42 6.31
C ASP A 71 -6.87 16.26 5.89
N THR A 72 -6.26 16.35 4.71
CA THR A 72 -5.52 15.25 4.08
C THR A 72 -4.31 15.72 3.29
N CYS A 73 -3.31 14.83 3.24
CA CYS A 73 -2.21 14.90 2.29
C CYS A 73 -2.13 13.59 1.49
N LEU A 74 -1.61 13.66 0.27
CA LEU A 74 -1.28 12.50 -0.55
C LEU A 74 0.20 12.55 -0.90
N VAL A 75 0.90 11.46 -0.68
CA VAL A 75 2.29 11.27 -1.09
C VAL A 75 2.38 10.03 -1.96
N GLN A 76 3.09 10.11 -3.09
CA GLN A 76 3.39 8.94 -3.90
C GLN A 76 4.88 8.95 -4.31
N PRO A 77 5.75 8.32 -3.51
CA PRO A 77 7.15 8.22 -3.86
C PRO A 77 7.35 7.39 -5.13
N PHE A 78 8.19 7.88 -6.04
CA PHE A 78 8.61 7.12 -7.22
C PHE A 78 9.99 7.57 -7.65
N GLY A 79 10.70 6.71 -8.38
CA GLY A 79 12.00 7.08 -8.91
C GLY A 79 12.88 5.90 -9.30
N ARG A 80 14.14 6.23 -9.59
CA ARG A 80 15.19 5.27 -9.98
C ARG A 80 16.07 4.84 -8.81
N SER A 81 15.86 5.41 -7.63
CA SER A 81 16.68 5.12 -6.46
C SER A 81 16.43 3.69 -5.96
N ARG A 82 17.46 3.10 -5.37
CA ARG A 82 17.42 1.68 -4.96
C ARG A 82 16.41 1.42 -3.85
N ASP A 83 16.33 2.32 -2.88
CA ASP A 83 15.37 2.29 -1.77
C ASP A 83 13.92 2.22 -2.27
N ILE A 84 13.57 3.03 -3.28
CA ILE A 84 12.25 3.03 -3.89
C ILE A 84 12.01 1.71 -4.63
N LYS A 85 12.90 1.33 -5.56
CA LYS A 85 12.69 0.17 -6.43
C LYS A 85 12.69 -1.17 -5.67
N GLN A 86 13.41 -1.28 -4.55
CA GLN A 86 13.47 -2.52 -3.77
C GLN A 86 12.23 -2.79 -2.93
N THR A 87 11.39 -1.78 -2.70
CA THR A 87 10.17 -1.93 -1.89
C THR A 87 9.26 -3.04 -2.42
N THR A 88 9.13 -3.16 -3.75
CA THR A 88 8.39 -4.24 -4.40
C THR A 88 8.93 -5.62 -4.04
N SER A 89 10.24 -5.84 -4.17
CA SER A 89 10.87 -7.13 -3.87
C SER A 89 10.81 -7.49 -2.39
N LEU A 90 11.03 -6.51 -1.50
CA LEU A 90 10.96 -6.73 -0.05
C LEU A 90 9.54 -7.09 0.39
N THR A 91 8.55 -6.39 -0.15
CA THR A 91 7.14 -6.67 0.14
C THR A 91 6.74 -8.03 -0.41
N MET A 92 7.15 -8.37 -1.63
CA MET A 92 6.89 -9.69 -2.23
C MET A 92 7.41 -10.82 -1.35
N ALA A 93 8.64 -10.71 -0.86
CA ALA A 93 9.21 -11.68 0.08
C ALA A 93 8.40 -11.78 1.38
N ALA A 94 7.93 -10.65 1.91
CA ALA A 94 7.11 -10.61 3.14
C ALA A 94 5.72 -11.24 2.98
N ILE A 95 5.18 -11.32 1.75
CA ILE A 95 3.85 -11.89 1.47
C ILE A 95 3.89 -13.23 0.74
N ALA A 96 5.07 -13.75 0.38
CA ALA A 96 5.21 -14.98 -0.42
C ALA A 96 4.51 -16.20 0.24
N GLU A 97 4.75 -16.42 1.53
CA GLU A 97 4.08 -17.51 2.27
C GLU A 97 2.55 -17.34 2.28
N ALA A 98 2.08 -16.10 2.43
CA ALA A 98 0.66 -15.78 2.41
C ALA A 98 0.03 -16.14 1.06
N ILE A 99 0.69 -15.77 -0.03
CA ILE A 99 0.26 -16.05 -1.40
C ILE A 99 0.11 -17.56 -1.60
N MET A 100 1.12 -18.33 -1.20
CA MET A 100 1.14 -19.78 -1.37
C MET A 100 0.10 -20.49 -0.49
N THR A 101 0.02 -20.14 0.80
CA THR A 101 -0.92 -20.77 1.75
C THR A 101 -2.38 -20.48 1.43
N SER A 102 -2.68 -19.34 0.81
CA SER A 102 -4.02 -18.99 0.34
C SER A 102 -4.34 -19.49 -1.08
N GLY A 103 -3.40 -20.17 -1.75
CA GLY A 103 -3.59 -20.70 -3.10
C GLY A 103 -3.73 -19.63 -4.19
N ILE A 104 -3.30 -18.39 -3.92
CA ILE A 104 -3.40 -17.27 -4.86
C ILE A 104 -2.43 -17.44 -6.04
N ALA A 105 -1.25 -18.00 -5.78
CA ALA A 105 -0.27 -18.34 -6.80
C ALA A 105 0.61 -19.52 -6.33
N SER A 106 1.24 -20.20 -7.28
CA SER A 106 2.18 -21.28 -7.00
C SER A 106 3.55 -20.72 -6.55
N ALA A 107 4.37 -21.57 -5.92
CA ALA A 107 5.76 -21.21 -5.60
C ALA A 107 6.55 -20.83 -6.86
N GLU A 108 6.35 -21.56 -7.96
CA GLU A 108 7.01 -21.29 -9.24
C GLU A 108 6.63 -19.89 -9.80
N GLU A 109 5.36 -19.51 -9.68
CA GLU A 109 4.91 -18.19 -10.12
C GLU A 109 5.48 -17.07 -9.22
N VAL A 110 5.46 -17.27 -7.90
CA VAL A 110 6.06 -16.34 -6.93
C VAL A 110 7.55 -16.13 -7.23
N ASP A 111 8.29 -17.20 -7.49
CA ASP A 111 9.71 -17.16 -7.83
C ASP A 111 9.96 -16.45 -9.17
N HIS A 112 9.13 -16.74 -10.19
CA HIS A 112 9.19 -16.08 -11.49
C HIS A 112 8.99 -14.57 -11.37
N VAL A 113 7.88 -14.14 -10.74
CA VAL A 113 7.55 -12.72 -10.54
C VAL A 113 8.65 -12.02 -9.74
N THR A 114 9.14 -12.66 -8.66
CA THR A 114 10.21 -12.10 -7.83
C THR A 114 11.49 -11.84 -8.63
N ARG A 115 11.92 -12.82 -9.43
CA ARG A 115 13.13 -12.70 -10.26
C ARG A 115 12.98 -11.60 -11.31
N GLU A 116 11.88 -11.58 -12.06
CA GLU A 116 11.67 -10.62 -13.14
C GLU A 116 11.50 -9.19 -12.60
N SER A 117 10.74 -8.99 -11.50
CA SER A 117 10.63 -7.69 -10.84
C SER A 117 11.98 -7.20 -10.31
N LYS A 118 12.82 -8.08 -9.78
CA LYS A 118 14.18 -7.73 -9.32
C LYS A 118 15.08 -7.33 -10.49
N ALA A 119 15.07 -8.11 -11.58
CA ALA A 119 15.84 -7.78 -12.78
C ALA A 119 15.42 -6.41 -13.36
N PHE A 120 14.12 -6.11 -13.35
CA PHE A 120 13.61 -4.79 -13.74
C PHE A 120 14.08 -3.69 -12.78
N ALA A 121 14.05 -3.93 -11.47
CA ALA A 121 14.53 -2.97 -10.47
C ALA A 121 16.04 -2.70 -10.55
N ASP A 122 16.86 -3.68 -10.94
CA ASP A 122 18.32 -3.54 -11.02
C ASP A 122 18.77 -2.74 -12.26
N ARG A 123 17.92 -2.57 -13.27
CA ARG A 123 18.18 -1.71 -14.43
C ARG A 123 18.24 -0.24 -14.03
N SER A 124 19.16 0.52 -14.62
CA SER A 124 19.32 1.96 -14.36
C SER A 124 18.30 2.85 -15.08
N ASP A 125 17.71 2.35 -16.16
CA ASP A 125 16.76 3.09 -17.00
C ASP A 125 15.31 3.03 -16.48
N THR A 126 15.03 2.18 -15.48
CA THR A 126 13.68 1.93 -14.97
C THR A 126 13.30 2.79 -13.76
N THR A 127 12.01 3.10 -13.65
CA THR A 127 11.39 3.70 -12.47
C THR A 127 10.30 2.79 -11.90
N ILE A 128 10.12 2.83 -10.59
CA ILE A 128 9.00 2.17 -9.89
C ILE A 128 8.41 3.20 -8.93
N SER A 129 7.09 3.23 -8.80
CA SER A 129 6.43 3.96 -7.72
C SER A 129 6.02 3.03 -6.59
N LEU A 130 5.95 3.59 -5.39
CA LEU A 130 5.20 3.03 -4.29
C LEU A 130 3.69 3.23 -4.56
N PRO A 131 2.82 2.56 -3.79
CA PRO A 131 1.40 2.90 -3.74
C PRO A 131 1.20 4.38 -3.41
N ARG A 132 0.01 4.89 -3.71
CA ARG A 132 -0.42 6.17 -3.16
C ARG A 132 -0.57 6.03 -1.65
N ILE A 133 0.02 6.94 -0.89
CA ILE A 133 -0.05 6.96 0.57
C ILE A 133 -0.92 8.16 0.95
N PHE A 134 -2.10 7.85 1.49
CA PHE A 134 -3.04 8.83 1.98
C PHE A 134 -2.78 9.08 3.46
N GLN A 135 -2.59 10.33 3.81
CA GLN A 135 -2.50 10.82 5.18
C GLN A 135 -3.76 11.63 5.45
N ALA A 136 -4.42 11.37 6.57
CA ALA A 136 -5.56 12.16 7.00
C ALA A 136 -5.52 12.40 8.51
N TRP A 137 -5.96 13.56 8.94
CA TRP A 137 -6.03 13.89 10.37
C TRP A 137 -7.30 14.65 10.70
N GLY A 138 -7.75 14.52 11.95
CA GLY A 138 -8.92 15.23 12.45
C GLY A 138 -8.81 15.46 13.97
N ARG A 139 -9.57 16.44 14.46
CA ARG A 139 -9.62 16.84 15.87
C ARG A 139 -10.83 16.27 16.58
N MET A 140 -10.63 15.78 17.79
CA MET A 140 -11.70 15.47 18.72
C MET A 140 -12.20 16.78 19.34
N THR A 141 -13.41 17.18 18.97
CA THR A 141 -14.20 18.20 19.67
C THR A 141 -14.92 17.60 20.85
#